data_AF-A0A8H6G4L0-F1
#
_entry.id   AF-A0A8H6G4L0-F1
#
_cell.length_a   1.000
_cell.length_b   1.000
_cell.length_c   1.000
_cell.angle_alpha   90.00
_cell.angle_beta   90.00
_cell.angle_gamma   90.00
#
_symmetry.space_group_name_H-M   'P 1'
#
loop_
_entity.id
_entity.type
_entity.pdbx_description
1 polymer ?
#
loop_
_entity_poly.entity_id
_entity_poly.type
_entity_poly.pdbx_seq_one_letter_code
_entity_poly.pdbx_strand_id
1 'polypeptide(L)'
;MEMASCYKAIGLRTEAEDCYMIVVDSDKGSPEARRRLLEMCSESDVSPKGAPTTDEVVSVKQHKARKRVGGKEAKQPKKSKALPSWATTMLAPRLVPQSAKQISLEREEAQEEDVNALFLRREALTEQARNGDESSKTEWMAITKTLIQGFKDNKVFYPLDKHHKFYGYSREARSMAARPKHELDALAEQSKSHLETAQGDQIVIPADYCGIPFDCWLEIFLAYALTLAHGGNILSSYEIIAAAFHANVFYHSPESLFLIHVCWFTCALLGNDDETLCNIARWFMKEYQFVTDGYRLFSALNRLSDTENSWYNCGPSQKYILRQLKAVDFSLLGDSRRKSLFQERASYTTKDDNGNQIRAQEMDVVLLMLYGHILYAGKSYAYAVSTSERPIQGLAADYRNGLLLILNADYFLRALALDPTNVMIKFSLALGYLHYALKRQADNRHHILMQGLAFLLEYYDCRQRSSRSSEKQEAEYNVAHAYHLLGLTHLAIPYYERCLAMSAAAQVEESGCRAEDIAQEAAFALQNLWAASGNMEKAWEITEKWLVVR
;
A
#
# COMPACT_ATOMS: atom_id res chain seq x y z
N MET A 1 -20.63 30.97 -9.35
CA MET A 1 -19.17 30.94 -9.55
C MET A 1 -18.63 29.52 -9.55
N GLU A 2 -18.88 28.72 -8.52
CA GLU A 2 -18.32 27.35 -8.41
C GLU A 2 -18.81 26.40 -9.50
N MET A 3 -20.10 26.46 -9.84
CA MET A 3 -20.67 25.67 -10.95
C MET A 3 -20.04 26.02 -12.31
N ALA A 4 -19.74 27.29 -12.56
CA ALA A 4 -19.08 27.74 -13.78
C ALA A 4 -17.61 27.26 -13.85
N SER A 5 -16.90 27.20 -12.71
CA SER A 5 -15.57 26.59 -12.67
C SER A 5 -15.60 25.08 -12.88
N CYS A 6 -16.66 24.39 -12.44
CA CYS A 6 -16.84 22.97 -12.73
C CYS A 6 -17.07 22.73 -14.22
N TYR A 7 -17.95 23.50 -14.88
CA TYR A 7 -18.14 23.39 -16.33
C TYR A 7 -16.89 23.73 -17.13
N LYS A 8 -16.11 24.74 -16.70
CA LYS A 8 -14.78 25.04 -17.27
C LYS A 8 -13.82 23.86 -17.12
N ALA A 9 -13.81 23.20 -15.96
CA ALA A 9 -12.96 22.02 -15.71
C ALA A 9 -13.40 20.79 -16.52
N ILE A 10 -14.68 20.68 -16.86
CA ILE A 10 -15.28 19.58 -17.64
C ILE A 10 -15.15 19.82 -19.16
N GLY A 11 -14.68 21.01 -19.59
CA GLY A 11 -14.49 21.36 -21.01
C GLY A 11 -15.75 21.86 -21.73
N LEU A 12 -16.86 21.99 -21.00
CA LEU A 12 -18.14 22.56 -21.46
C LEU A 12 -18.07 24.09 -21.40
N ARG A 13 -17.40 24.69 -22.39
CA ARG A 13 -17.08 26.13 -22.42
C ARG A 13 -18.31 27.02 -22.58
N THR A 14 -19.26 26.64 -23.43
CA THR A 14 -20.51 27.39 -23.68
C THR A 14 -21.36 27.50 -22.43
N GLU A 15 -21.48 26.42 -21.67
CA GLU A 15 -22.23 26.33 -20.42
C GLU A 15 -21.52 27.07 -19.29
N ALA A 16 -20.18 27.06 -19.30
CA ALA A 16 -19.38 27.86 -18.37
C ALA A 16 -19.55 29.36 -18.64
N GLU A 17 -19.55 29.80 -19.91
CA GLU A 17 -19.81 31.17 -20.34
C GLU A 17 -21.19 31.66 -19.88
N ASP A 18 -22.23 30.88 -20.12
CA ASP A 18 -23.60 31.19 -19.67
C ASP A 18 -23.68 31.32 -18.14
N CYS A 19 -23.04 30.40 -17.41
CA CYS A 19 -22.99 30.45 -15.96
C CYS A 19 -22.22 31.67 -15.43
N TYR A 20 -21.13 32.08 -16.08
CA TYR A 20 -20.41 33.31 -15.71
C TYR A 20 -21.22 34.57 -16.07
N MET A 21 -21.96 34.56 -17.18
CA MET A 21 -22.83 35.66 -17.61
C MET A 21 -23.97 35.88 -16.62
N ILE A 22 -24.64 34.81 -16.19
CA ILE A 22 -25.69 34.85 -15.14
C ILE A 22 -25.14 35.45 -13.84
N VAL A 23 -23.90 35.10 -13.46
CA VAL A 23 -23.25 35.66 -12.26
C VAL A 23 -22.92 37.14 -12.42
N VAL A 24 -22.48 37.57 -13.61
CA VAL A 24 -22.19 38.98 -13.91
C VAL A 24 -23.46 39.84 -13.93
N ASP A 25 -24.57 39.28 -14.40
CA ASP A 25 -25.88 39.94 -14.41
C ASP A 25 -26.48 40.07 -13.01
N SER A 26 -26.30 39.03 -12.19
CA SER A 26 -26.80 38.98 -10.80
C SER A 26 -25.95 39.83 -9.84
N ASP A 27 -24.62 39.80 -9.97
CA ASP A 27 -23.68 40.62 -9.21
C ASP A 27 -22.77 41.42 -10.15
N LYS A 28 -23.28 42.60 -10.55
CA LYS A 28 -22.56 43.57 -11.39
C LYS A 28 -21.22 44.01 -10.77
N GLY A 29 -21.02 43.82 -9.47
CA GLY A 29 -19.84 44.20 -8.74
C GLY A 29 -18.73 43.15 -8.70
N SER A 30 -18.91 41.93 -9.21
CA SER A 30 -17.89 40.87 -9.12
C SER A 30 -16.74 41.04 -10.15
N PRO A 31 -15.52 41.45 -9.74
CA PRO A 31 -14.41 41.63 -10.67
C PRO A 31 -13.78 40.30 -11.10
N GLU A 32 -14.05 39.21 -10.35
CA GLU A 32 -13.51 37.88 -10.64
C GLU A 32 -14.32 37.16 -11.71
N ALA A 33 -15.65 37.26 -11.66
CA ALA A 33 -16.53 36.70 -12.69
C ALA A 33 -16.26 37.35 -14.05
N ARG A 34 -16.17 38.69 -14.10
CA ARG A 34 -15.87 39.44 -15.33
C ARG A 34 -14.47 39.14 -15.89
N ARG A 35 -13.47 38.94 -15.04
CA ARG A 35 -12.11 38.56 -15.50
C ARG A 35 -12.09 37.18 -16.12
N ARG A 36 -12.75 36.20 -15.49
CA ARG A 36 -12.82 34.83 -16.01
C ARG A 36 -13.63 34.75 -17.30
N LEU A 37 -14.69 35.55 -17.43
CA LEU A 37 -15.45 35.67 -18.69
C LEU A 37 -14.62 36.33 -19.79
N LEU A 38 -13.87 37.39 -19.48
CA LEU A 38 -12.95 38.04 -20.44
C LEU A 38 -11.82 37.11 -20.90
N GLU A 39 -11.24 36.32 -19.99
CA GLU A 39 -10.23 35.30 -20.32
C GLU A 39 -10.80 34.28 -21.31
N MET A 40 -12.03 33.79 -21.09
CA MET A 40 -12.68 32.85 -22.02
C MET A 40 -13.04 33.50 -23.36
N CYS A 41 -13.51 34.75 -23.38
CA CYS A 41 -13.75 35.45 -24.64
C CYS A 41 -12.46 35.80 -25.40
N SER A 42 -11.30 35.84 -24.74
CA SER A 42 -10.01 36.04 -25.42
C SER A 42 -9.44 34.77 -26.03
N GLU A 43 -9.90 33.60 -25.56
CA GLU A 43 -9.55 32.28 -26.10
C GLU A 43 -10.43 31.88 -27.31
N SER A 44 -11.55 32.58 -27.54
CA SER A 44 -12.54 32.31 -28.58
C SER A 44 -12.62 33.47 -29.59
N ASP A 45 -12.52 33.22 -30.91
CA ASP A 45 -12.64 34.25 -31.96
C ASP A 45 -14.06 34.86 -32.09
N VAL A 46 -15.03 34.34 -31.34
CA VAL A 46 -16.43 34.79 -31.33
C VAL A 46 -16.75 35.45 -30.00
N SER A 47 -16.86 36.78 -29.99
CA SER A 47 -17.32 37.52 -28.81
C SER A 47 -18.85 37.45 -28.70
N PRO A 48 -19.42 36.88 -27.63
CA PRO A 48 -20.85 37.01 -27.35
C PRO A 48 -21.21 38.48 -27.10
N LYS A 49 -22.41 38.89 -27.54
CA LYS A 49 -22.94 40.25 -27.32
C LYS A 49 -23.13 40.46 -25.82
N GLY A 50 -22.31 41.31 -25.21
CA GLY A 50 -22.37 41.63 -23.78
C GLY A 50 -21.10 41.30 -22.97
N ALA A 51 -20.03 40.85 -23.63
CA ALA A 51 -18.74 40.63 -22.97
C ALA A 51 -18.18 41.94 -22.35
N PRO A 52 -17.70 41.91 -21.10
CA PRO A 52 -17.17 43.10 -20.42
C PRO A 52 -15.81 43.49 -21.01
N THR A 53 -15.65 44.75 -21.41
CA THR A 53 -14.37 45.26 -21.94
C THR A 53 -13.30 45.34 -20.84
N THR A 54 -12.01 45.31 -21.21
CA THR A 54 -10.88 45.45 -20.27
C THR A 54 -11.02 46.68 -19.36
N ASP A 55 -11.52 47.79 -19.90
CA ASP A 55 -11.75 49.04 -19.17
C ASP A 55 -12.87 48.93 -18.12
N GLU A 56 -13.88 48.09 -18.35
CA GLU A 56 -14.97 47.83 -17.39
C GLU A 56 -14.48 47.02 -16.18
N VAL A 57 -13.61 46.05 -16.40
CA VAL A 57 -13.01 45.25 -15.31
C VAL A 57 -12.08 46.10 -14.44
N VAL A 58 -11.32 47.00 -15.07
CA VAL A 58 -10.42 47.93 -14.38
C VAL A 58 -11.22 48.98 -13.59
N SER A 59 -12.29 49.54 -14.17
CA SER A 59 -13.13 50.52 -13.48
C SER A 59 -13.85 49.93 -12.26
N VAL A 60 -14.39 48.71 -12.33
CA VAL A 60 -15.02 48.04 -11.17
C VAL A 60 -14.02 47.76 -10.05
N LYS A 61 -12.78 47.37 -10.39
CA LYS A 61 -11.68 47.21 -9.41
C LYS A 61 -11.32 48.55 -8.74
N GLN A 62 -11.17 49.62 -9.53
CA GLN A 62 -10.85 50.95 -9.01
C GLN A 62 -11.99 51.52 -8.16
N HIS A 63 -13.25 51.25 -8.51
CA HIS A 63 -14.41 51.71 -7.75
C HIS A 63 -14.56 50.95 -6.41
N LYS A 64 -14.29 49.63 -6.38
CA LYS A 64 -14.20 48.85 -5.13
C LYS A 64 -13.00 49.26 -4.27
N ALA A 65 -11.85 49.59 -4.88
CA ALA A 65 -10.68 50.10 -4.17
C ALA A 65 -10.94 51.49 -3.56
N ARG A 66 -11.60 52.40 -4.29
CA ARG A 66 -12.03 53.72 -3.79
C ARG A 66 -13.08 53.63 -2.67
N LYS A 67 -13.98 52.63 -2.70
CA LYS A 67 -14.93 52.38 -1.60
C LYS A 67 -14.30 51.78 -0.33
N ARG A 68 -13.15 51.10 -0.45
CA ARG A 68 -12.41 50.55 0.70
C ARG A 68 -11.52 51.58 1.40
N VAL A 69 -11.17 52.68 0.72
CA VAL A 69 -10.36 53.76 1.29
C VAL A 69 -11.24 55.00 1.49
N GLY A 70 -12.09 54.94 2.52
CA GLY A 70 -12.76 56.11 3.06
C GLY A 70 -11.91 56.74 4.15
N GLY A 71 -11.30 57.90 3.87
CA GLY A 71 -10.79 58.80 4.90
C GLY A 71 -9.40 59.40 4.64
N LYS A 72 -9.33 60.48 3.85
CA LYS A 72 -8.74 61.80 4.22
C LYS A 72 -8.50 62.65 2.97
N GLU A 73 -8.96 63.89 3.05
CA GLU A 73 -8.80 64.95 2.06
C GLU A 73 -7.33 65.39 1.89
N ALA A 74 -6.93 65.74 0.67
CA ALA A 74 -6.05 66.89 0.39
C ALA A 74 -5.94 67.22 -1.11
N LYS A 75 -6.45 68.42 -1.45
CA LYS A 75 -6.00 69.42 -2.44
C LYS A 75 -5.45 69.01 -3.82
N GLN A 76 -6.16 69.46 -4.86
CA GLN A 76 -5.64 69.73 -6.20
C GLN A 76 -4.55 70.82 -6.20
N PRO A 77 -3.70 70.83 -7.25
CA PRO A 77 -3.53 72.05 -8.02
C PRO A 77 -3.84 71.85 -9.51
N LYS A 78 -4.39 72.92 -10.10
CA LYS A 78 -4.72 73.10 -11.51
C LYS A 78 -3.49 73.48 -12.34
N LYS A 79 -3.54 73.13 -13.64
CA LYS A 79 -3.04 73.82 -14.86
C LYS A 79 -2.32 72.81 -15.76
N SER A 80 -2.35 72.86 -17.09
CA SER A 80 -3.14 73.51 -18.13
C SER A 80 -2.44 73.20 -19.47
N LYS A 81 -3.20 73.24 -20.57
CA LYS A 81 -2.79 73.48 -21.97
C LYS A 81 -2.52 72.29 -22.90
N ALA A 82 -3.00 72.54 -24.11
CA ALA A 82 -3.13 71.71 -25.29
C ALA A 82 -1.85 71.67 -26.15
N LEU A 83 -1.69 70.53 -26.87
CA LEU A 83 -1.07 70.25 -28.20
C LEU A 83 0.31 70.87 -28.58
N PRO A 84 1.14 70.29 -29.50
CA PRO A 84 0.75 69.47 -30.66
C PRO A 84 1.63 68.26 -31.05
N SER A 85 1.08 67.47 -31.98
CA SER A 85 1.72 66.63 -32.99
C SER A 85 3.08 67.15 -33.48
N TRP A 86 4.15 66.39 -33.22
CA TRP A 86 5.15 65.91 -34.20
C TRP A 86 6.31 65.21 -33.45
N ALA A 87 6.55 63.91 -33.72
CA ALA A 87 7.83 63.25 -33.41
C ALA A 87 7.92 61.90 -34.14
N THR A 88 8.38 61.99 -35.38
CA THR A 88 9.40 61.14 -36.00
C THR A 88 9.38 59.64 -35.71
N THR A 89 8.87 58.90 -36.69
CA THR A 89 9.18 57.49 -36.94
C THR A 89 10.70 57.26 -36.98
N MET A 90 11.25 56.69 -35.91
CA MET A 90 12.56 56.03 -35.95
C MET A 90 12.30 54.53 -36.08
N LEU A 91 12.62 53.98 -37.26
CA LEU A 91 12.63 52.55 -37.53
C LEU A 91 13.67 51.87 -36.63
N ALA A 92 13.21 51.20 -35.59
CA ALA A 92 14.02 50.18 -34.90
C ALA A 92 14.25 49.00 -35.87
N PRO A 93 15.45 48.37 -35.88
CA PRO A 93 15.69 47.19 -36.68
C PRO A 93 14.68 46.10 -36.28
N ARG A 94 13.98 45.53 -37.27
CA ARG A 94 13.13 44.35 -37.08
C ARG A 94 14.00 43.20 -36.57
N LEU A 95 13.98 42.95 -35.27
CA LEU A 95 14.24 41.61 -34.73
C LEU A 95 13.21 40.69 -35.38
N VAL A 96 13.68 39.75 -36.20
CA VAL A 96 12.86 38.67 -36.73
C VAL A 96 12.24 37.97 -35.52
N PRO A 97 10.90 37.91 -35.38
CA PRO A 97 10.31 37.15 -34.29
C PRO A 97 10.67 35.69 -34.52
N GLN A 98 11.52 35.11 -33.68
CA GLN A 98 11.63 33.66 -33.61
C GLN A 98 10.21 33.11 -33.41
N SER A 99 9.85 32.13 -34.23
CA SER A 99 8.54 31.47 -34.15
C SER A 99 8.34 30.95 -32.73
N ALA A 100 7.13 31.10 -32.16
CA ALA A 100 6.80 30.58 -30.84
C ALA A 100 7.06 29.06 -30.69
N LYS A 101 7.08 28.32 -31.81
CA LYS A 101 7.49 26.90 -31.85
C LYS A 101 8.98 26.69 -31.60
N GLN A 102 9.82 27.60 -32.08
CA GLN A 102 11.27 27.50 -31.96
C GLN A 102 11.73 27.85 -30.54
N ILE A 103 11.09 28.86 -29.92
CA ILE A 103 11.30 29.21 -28.52
C ILE A 103 10.82 28.11 -27.56
N SER A 104 9.80 27.32 -27.93
CA SER A 104 9.35 26.18 -27.12
C SER A 104 10.29 24.99 -27.24
N LEU A 105 10.75 24.66 -28.45
CA LEU A 105 11.76 23.61 -28.67
C LEU A 105 13.08 23.91 -27.95
N GLU A 106 13.63 25.13 -28.09
CA GLU A 106 14.86 25.53 -27.40
C GLU A 106 14.73 25.48 -25.86
N ARG A 107 13.52 25.71 -25.33
CA ARG A 107 13.25 25.58 -23.88
C ARG A 107 13.13 24.13 -23.44
N GLU A 108 12.55 23.27 -24.26
CA GLU A 108 12.45 21.83 -24.01
C GLU A 108 13.86 21.22 -24.04
N GLU A 109 14.69 21.54 -25.03
CA GLU A 109 16.09 21.09 -25.12
C GLU A 109 16.93 21.57 -23.92
N ALA A 110 16.82 22.85 -23.53
CA ALA A 110 17.53 23.37 -22.35
C ALA A 110 17.07 22.71 -21.04
N GLN A 111 15.78 22.36 -20.94
CA GLN A 111 15.24 21.64 -19.79
C GLN A 111 15.77 20.19 -19.76
N GLU A 112 15.88 19.54 -20.92
CA GLU A 112 16.48 18.20 -21.04
C GLU A 112 17.96 18.19 -20.66
N GLU A 113 18.73 19.18 -21.10
CA GLU A 113 20.15 19.33 -20.72
C GLU A 113 20.33 19.53 -19.21
N ASP A 114 19.50 20.38 -18.58
CA ASP A 114 19.55 20.64 -17.14
C ASP A 114 19.17 19.38 -16.32
N VAL A 115 18.12 18.67 -16.72
CA VAL A 115 17.70 17.42 -16.09
C VAL A 115 18.79 16.35 -16.20
N ASN A 116 19.44 16.23 -17.36
CA ASN A 116 20.55 15.29 -17.56
C ASN A 116 21.79 15.66 -16.73
N ALA A 117 22.13 16.95 -16.63
CA ALA A 117 23.22 17.41 -15.78
C ALA A 117 22.98 17.08 -14.31
N LEU A 118 21.76 17.30 -13.81
CA LEU A 118 21.35 16.94 -12.45
C LEU A 118 21.37 15.42 -12.23
N PHE A 119 20.93 14.62 -13.20
CA PHE A 119 20.97 13.16 -13.14
C PHE A 119 22.41 12.64 -13.01
N LEU A 120 23.33 13.11 -13.87
CA LEU A 120 24.74 12.72 -13.80
C LEU A 120 25.39 13.12 -12.48
N ARG A 121 25.07 14.32 -11.96
CA ARG A 121 25.55 14.75 -10.64
C ARG A 121 25.03 13.85 -9.51
N ARG A 122 23.77 13.41 -9.56
CA ARG A 122 23.19 12.46 -8.62
C ARG A 122 23.92 11.12 -8.64
N GLU A 123 24.15 10.56 -9.82
CA GLU A 123 24.87 9.28 -9.98
C GLU A 123 26.26 9.34 -9.35
N ALA A 124 27.01 10.41 -9.61
CA ALA A 124 28.35 10.61 -9.03
C ALA A 124 28.35 10.66 -7.48
N LEU A 125 27.26 11.14 -6.87
CA LEU A 125 27.12 11.23 -5.41
C LEU A 125 26.54 9.96 -4.77
N THR A 126 25.99 9.03 -5.56
CA THR A 126 25.21 7.90 -5.04
C THR A 126 26.05 6.94 -4.20
N GLU A 127 27.28 6.64 -4.64
CA GLU A 127 28.19 5.78 -3.85
C GLU A 127 28.63 6.46 -2.54
N GLN A 128 28.92 7.76 -2.57
CA GLN A 128 29.36 8.52 -1.41
C GLN A 128 28.23 8.68 -0.38
N ALA A 129 27.00 8.91 -0.85
CA ALA A 129 25.81 8.96 0.00
C ALA A 129 25.50 7.60 0.65
N ARG A 130 25.70 6.48 -0.07
CA ARG A 130 25.55 5.12 0.49
C ARG A 130 26.60 4.79 1.53
N ASN A 131 27.82 5.30 1.37
CA ASN A 131 28.91 5.13 2.33
C ASN A 131 28.75 5.97 3.61
N GLY A 132 27.68 6.77 3.71
CA GLY A 132 27.32 7.49 4.93
C GLY A 132 27.94 8.88 5.08
N ASP A 133 28.46 9.48 4.01
CA ASP A 133 28.86 10.88 4.04
C ASP A 133 27.62 11.78 4.06
N GLU A 134 27.41 12.45 5.18
CA GLU A 134 26.22 13.29 5.42
C GLU A 134 26.16 14.49 4.46
N SER A 135 27.32 15.04 4.07
CA SER A 135 27.37 16.17 3.13
C SER A 135 26.90 15.74 1.74
N SER A 136 27.46 14.65 1.22
CA SER A 136 27.05 14.03 -0.03
C SER A 136 25.58 13.59 -0.01
N LYS A 137 25.10 13.05 1.11
CA LYS A 137 23.71 12.64 1.28
C LYS A 137 22.75 13.82 1.20
N THR A 138 23.06 14.94 1.84
CA THR A 138 22.19 16.14 1.79
C THR A 138 22.13 16.75 0.38
N GLU A 139 23.25 16.82 -0.32
CA GLU A 139 23.29 17.27 -1.72
C GLU A 139 22.51 16.31 -2.63
N TRP A 140 22.74 15.01 -2.49
CA TRP A 140 22.02 13.97 -3.23
C TRP A 140 20.50 14.05 -3.01
N MET A 141 20.06 14.25 -1.77
CA MET A 141 18.64 14.43 -1.44
C MET A 141 18.05 15.69 -2.07
N ALA A 142 18.79 16.80 -2.09
CA ALA A 142 18.33 18.06 -2.69
C ALA A 142 18.17 17.94 -4.21
N ILE A 143 19.16 17.35 -4.89
CA ILE A 143 19.12 17.10 -6.34
C ILE A 143 17.96 16.17 -6.69
N THR A 144 17.85 15.06 -5.96
CA THR A 144 16.80 14.06 -6.17
C THR A 144 15.41 14.63 -6.00
N LYS A 145 15.21 15.48 -4.98
CA LYS A 145 13.94 16.18 -4.76
C LYS A 145 13.59 17.11 -5.93
N THR A 146 14.57 17.84 -6.48
CA THR A 146 14.38 18.73 -7.63
C THR A 146 13.99 17.94 -8.88
N LEU A 147 14.67 16.82 -9.14
CA LEU A 147 14.33 15.92 -10.26
C LEU A 147 12.90 15.37 -10.14
N ILE A 148 12.52 14.88 -8.95
CA ILE A 148 11.17 14.37 -8.70
C ILE A 148 10.11 15.46 -8.87
N GLN A 149 10.39 16.69 -8.41
CA GLN A 149 9.45 17.80 -8.59
C GLN A 149 9.27 18.15 -10.06
N GLY A 150 10.36 18.21 -10.85
CA GLY A 150 10.30 18.43 -12.29
C GLY A 150 9.51 17.33 -13.03
N PHE A 151 9.60 16.08 -12.57
CA PHE A 151 8.77 14.99 -13.08
C PHE A 151 7.29 15.16 -12.70
N LYS A 152 7.00 15.50 -11.43
CA LYS A 152 5.63 15.71 -10.92
C LYS A 152 4.90 16.87 -11.59
N ASP A 153 5.63 17.90 -12.00
CA ASP A 153 5.06 19.07 -12.67
C ASP A 153 4.58 18.74 -14.09
N ASN A 154 5.03 17.62 -14.68
CA ASN A 154 4.57 17.17 -15.97
C ASN A 154 3.18 16.50 -15.86
N LYS A 155 2.14 17.29 -16.17
CA LYS A 155 0.74 16.86 -16.14
C LYS A 155 0.41 15.68 -17.05
N VAL A 156 1.24 15.38 -18.06
CA VAL A 156 1.02 14.25 -18.97
C VAL A 156 1.10 12.91 -18.21
N PHE A 157 1.89 12.84 -17.15
CA PHE A 157 2.03 11.63 -16.34
C PHE A 157 0.90 11.44 -15.34
N TYR A 158 0.11 12.49 -15.07
CA TYR A 158 -0.94 12.51 -14.06
C TYR A 158 -2.30 12.85 -14.69
N PRO A 159 -2.86 11.95 -15.53
CA PRO A 159 -4.20 12.13 -16.09
C PRO A 159 -5.26 12.11 -14.96
N LEU A 160 -6.39 12.79 -15.21
CA LEU A 160 -7.52 12.82 -14.28
C LEU A 160 -8.10 11.41 -14.00
N ASP A 161 -8.09 10.55 -15.03
CA ASP A 161 -8.43 9.14 -14.89
C ASP A 161 -7.14 8.30 -14.87
N LYS A 162 -6.91 7.66 -13.71
CA LYS A 162 -5.75 6.81 -13.42
C LYS A 162 -5.62 5.60 -14.35
N HIS A 163 -6.71 5.20 -15.01
CA HIS A 163 -6.69 4.04 -15.91
C HIS A 163 -6.27 4.39 -17.34
N HIS A 164 -6.00 5.66 -17.63
CA HIS A 164 -5.47 6.07 -18.93
C HIS A 164 -4.03 5.62 -19.10
N LYS A 165 -3.75 4.98 -20.23
CA LYS A 165 -2.38 4.62 -20.62
C LYS A 165 -1.61 5.84 -21.07
N PHE A 166 -0.30 5.81 -20.87
CA PHE A 166 0.59 6.80 -21.44
C PHE A 166 0.71 6.56 -22.95
N TYR A 167 0.46 7.60 -23.75
CA TYR A 167 0.52 7.54 -25.22
C TYR A 167 1.69 8.35 -25.80
N GLY A 168 2.57 8.90 -24.96
CA GLY A 168 3.69 9.75 -25.38
C GLY A 168 3.43 11.25 -25.26
N TYR A 169 4.36 12.03 -25.82
CA TYR A 169 4.42 13.48 -25.67
C TYR A 169 3.69 14.28 -26.76
N SER A 170 3.29 13.62 -27.86
CA SER A 170 2.74 14.27 -29.05
C SER A 170 1.38 14.94 -28.80
N ARG A 171 0.98 15.85 -29.70
CA ARG A 171 -0.33 16.53 -29.60
C ARG A 171 -1.48 15.54 -29.76
N GLU A 172 -1.30 14.53 -30.60
CA GLU A 172 -2.23 13.42 -30.79
C GLU A 172 -2.31 12.54 -29.54
N ALA A 173 -1.16 12.23 -28.92
CA ALA A 173 -1.10 11.47 -27.67
C ALA A 173 -1.81 12.18 -26.51
N ARG A 174 -1.62 13.50 -26.39
CA ARG A 174 -2.34 14.34 -25.40
C ARG A 174 -3.84 14.42 -25.69
N SER A 175 -4.24 14.45 -26.95
CA SER A 175 -5.65 14.38 -27.34
C SER A 175 -6.26 13.03 -27.00
N MET A 176 -5.54 11.92 -27.21
CA MET A 176 -5.97 10.58 -26.87
C MET A 176 -6.07 10.38 -25.34
N ALA A 177 -5.13 10.94 -24.57
CA ALA A 177 -5.18 10.93 -23.11
C ALA A 177 -6.37 11.73 -22.52
N ALA A 178 -6.92 12.70 -23.27
CA ALA A 178 -8.07 13.49 -22.86
C ALA A 178 -9.43 12.84 -23.18
N ARG A 179 -9.46 11.78 -24.01
CA ARG A 179 -10.71 11.09 -24.39
C ARG A 179 -11.19 10.17 -23.27
N PRO A 180 -12.51 10.08 -22.99
CA PRO A 180 -13.03 9.16 -22.00
C PRO A 180 -12.78 7.69 -22.40
N LYS A 181 -12.50 6.84 -21.40
CA LYS A 181 -12.08 5.44 -21.61
C LYS A 181 -12.99 4.63 -22.53
N HIS A 182 -14.31 4.79 -22.43
CA HIS A 182 -15.28 4.07 -23.26
C HIS A 182 -15.14 4.40 -24.76
N GLU A 183 -14.72 5.61 -25.11
CA GLU A 183 -14.44 5.98 -26.51
C GLU A 183 -13.14 5.36 -27.00
N LEU A 184 -12.12 5.28 -26.14
CA LEU A 184 -10.85 4.62 -26.46
C LEU A 184 -11.03 3.10 -26.61
N ASP A 185 -11.81 2.46 -25.73
CA ASP A 185 -12.13 1.03 -25.81
C ASP A 185 -12.97 0.74 -27.07
N ALA A 186 -13.94 1.59 -27.43
CA ALA A 186 -14.71 1.47 -28.67
C ALA A 186 -13.84 1.67 -29.93
N LEU A 187 -12.90 2.61 -29.90
CA LEU A 187 -11.93 2.81 -30.98
C LEU A 187 -10.94 1.64 -31.08
N ALA A 188 -10.52 1.07 -29.95
CA ALA A 188 -9.67 -0.12 -29.93
C ALA A 188 -10.40 -1.38 -30.43
N GLU A 189 -11.68 -1.53 -30.11
CA GLU A 189 -12.54 -2.60 -30.65
C GLU A 189 -12.82 -2.42 -32.16
N GLN A 190 -13.05 -1.19 -32.62
CA GLN A 190 -13.14 -0.87 -34.06
C GLN A 190 -11.81 -1.09 -34.78
N SER A 191 -10.68 -0.81 -34.13
CA SER A 191 -9.35 -1.07 -34.70
C SER A 191 -9.07 -2.56 -34.80
N LYS A 192 -9.52 -3.35 -33.82
CA LYS A 192 -9.45 -4.82 -33.84
C LYS A 192 -10.33 -5.45 -34.92
N SER A 193 -11.49 -4.86 -35.24
CA SER A 193 -12.35 -5.33 -36.33
C SER A 193 -11.89 -4.90 -37.72
N HIS A 194 -11.07 -3.84 -37.83
CA HIS A 194 -10.51 -3.33 -39.09
C HIS A 194 -9.05 -3.73 -39.36
N LEU A 195 -8.50 -4.69 -38.62
CA LEU A 195 -7.10 -5.15 -38.68
C LEU A 195 -6.73 -6.00 -39.92
N GLU A 196 -7.46 -5.87 -41.03
CA GLU A 196 -7.02 -6.41 -42.33
C GLU A 196 -6.73 -5.34 -43.39
N THR A 197 -6.96 -4.03 -43.15
CA THR A 197 -6.84 -3.05 -44.25
C THR A 197 -6.35 -1.62 -43.95
N ALA A 198 -5.76 -1.33 -42.78
CA ALA A 198 -5.18 0.00 -42.55
C ALA A 198 -3.74 -0.06 -41.98
N GLN A 199 -2.76 0.36 -42.79
CA GLN A 199 -1.48 0.85 -42.32
C GLN A 199 -1.71 2.16 -41.54
N GLY A 200 -1.98 2.05 -40.25
CA GLY A 200 -1.96 3.18 -39.32
C GLY A 200 -0.59 3.30 -38.67
N ASP A 201 -0.03 4.50 -38.66
CA ASP A 201 1.19 4.85 -37.90
C ASP A 201 1.07 4.29 -36.47
N GLN A 202 1.90 3.31 -36.14
CA GLN A 202 2.02 2.83 -34.78
C GLN A 202 2.54 3.99 -33.93
N ILE A 203 1.73 4.46 -32.98
CA ILE A 203 2.18 5.43 -31.97
C ILE A 203 3.31 4.74 -31.19
N VAL A 204 4.56 5.10 -31.49
CA VAL A 204 5.73 4.65 -30.72
C VAL A 204 5.65 5.34 -29.37
N ILE A 205 5.29 4.59 -28.34
CA ILE A 205 5.25 5.09 -26.96
C ILE A 205 6.71 5.32 -26.54
N PRO A 206 7.11 6.57 -26.23
CA PRO A 206 8.46 6.84 -25.72
C PRO A 206 8.71 6.04 -24.45
N ALA A 207 9.93 5.52 -24.29
CA ALA A 207 10.35 4.74 -23.11
C ALA A 207 11.17 5.57 -22.11
N ASP A 208 11.38 6.84 -22.43
CA ASP A 208 12.26 7.77 -21.75
C ASP A 208 11.59 9.13 -21.55
N TYR A 209 12.09 9.85 -20.55
CA TYR A 209 11.77 11.25 -20.31
C TYR A 209 13.09 12.02 -20.16
N CYS A 210 13.28 13.02 -21.03
CA CYS A 210 14.52 13.79 -21.13
C CYS A 210 15.77 12.94 -21.43
N GLY A 211 15.62 11.83 -22.18
CA GLY A 211 16.72 10.90 -22.47
C GLY A 211 17.04 9.91 -21.34
N ILE A 212 16.31 9.97 -20.21
CA ILE A 212 16.46 9.05 -19.08
C ILE A 212 15.35 7.99 -19.14
N PRO A 213 15.67 6.69 -19.12
CA PRO A 213 14.68 5.62 -19.12
C PRO A 213 13.72 5.71 -17.92
N PHE A 214 12.47 5.30 -18.11
CA PHE A 214 11.48 5.32 -17.04
C PHE A 214 11.84 4.44 -15.84
N ASP A 215 12.57 3.33 -16.05
CA ASP A 215 13.05 2.49 -14.95
C ASP A 215 14.03 3.25 -14.05
N CYS A 216 14.92 4.06 -14.62
CA CYS A 216 15.82 4.92 -13.87
C CYS A 216 15.05 6.00 -13.10
N TRP A 217 13.99 6.56 -13.69
CA TRP A 217 13.08 7.46 -12.98
C TRP A 217 12.43 6.76 -11.79
N LEU A 218 11.92 5.54 -11.97
CA LEU A 218 11.34 4.79 -10.87
C LEU A 218 12.37 4.57 -9.74
N GLU A 219 13.60 4.17 -10.07
CA GLU A 219 14.68 4.05 -9.09
C GLU A 219 14.95 5.36 -8.34
N ILE A 220 14.89 6.52 -9.01
CA ILE A 220 15.00 7.84 -8.38
C ILE A 220 13.90 8.02 -7.31
N PHE A 221 12.64 7.75 -7.66
CA PHE A 221 11.51 7.85 -6.72
C PHE A 221 11.68 6.92 -5.52
N LEU A 222 11.99 5.64 -5.77
CA LEU A 222 12.07 4.62 -4.73
C LEU A 222 13.27 4.83 -3.80
N ALA A 223 14.45 5.15 -4.36
CA ALA A 223 15.64 5.42 -3.57
C ALA A 223 15.42 6.63 -2.64
N TYR A 224 14.81 7.71 -3.15
CA TYR A 224 14.49 8.89 -2.37
C TYR A 224 13.53 8.58 -1.21
N ALA A 225 12.46 7.83 -1.49
CA ALA A 225 11.49 7.44 -0.48
C ALA A 225 12.13 6.59 0.63
N LEU A 226 12.99 5.63 0.28
CA LEU A 226 13.72 4.82 1.25
C LEU A 226 14.65 5.66 2.11
N THR A 227 15.41 6.60 1.52
CA THR A 227 16.28 7.49 2.30
C THR A 227 15.51 8.44 3.21
N LEU A 228 14.31 8.89 2.81
CA LEU A 228 13.42 9.67 3.68
C LEU A 228 12.93 8.83 4.87
N ALA A 229 12.54 7.58 4.62
CA ALA A 229 12.08 6.68 5.65
C ALA A 229 13.18 6.32 6.65
N HIS A 230 14.40 6.07 6.18
CA HIS A 230 15.59 5.90 7.04
C HIS A 230 15.91 7.16 7.87
N GLY A 231 15.58 8.34 7.35
CA GLY A 231 15.69 9.61 8.08
C GLY A 231 14.54 9.88 9.06
N GLY A 232 13.60 8.95 9.23
CA GLY A 232 12.43 9.07 10.11
C GLY A 232 11.24 9.83 9.52
N ASN A 233 11.34 10.33 8.28
CA ASN A 233 10.27 11.08 7.62
C ASN A 233 9.34 10.14 6.82
N ILE A 234 8.60 9.30 7.54
CA ILE A 234 7.75 8.25 6.94
C ILE A 234 6.62 8.84 6.09
N LEU A 235 5.91 9.88 6.57
CA LEU A 235 4.79 10.47 5.83
C LEU A 235 5.22 11.04 4.47
N SER A 236 6.34 11.77 4.46
CA SER A 236 6.92 12.29 3.22
C SER A 236 7.33 11.17 2.26
N SER A 237 7.82 10.04 2.78
CA SER A 237 8.13 8.88 1.93
C SER A 237 6.88 8.34 1.22
N TYR A 238 5.74 8.27 1.93
CA TYR A 238 4.47 7.82 1.36
C TYR A 238 3.94 8.78 0.28
N GLU A 239 4.12 10.10 0.44
CA GLU A 239 3.75 11.07 -0.60
C GLU A 239 4.52 10.85 -1.91
N ILE A 240 5.81 10.54 -1.82
CA ILE A 240 6.66 10.26 -2.98
C ILE A 240 6.27 8.94 -3.64
N ILE A 241 6.04 7.89 -2.84
CA ILE A 241 5.63 6.58 -3.35
C ILE A 241 4.24 6.68 -4.00
N ALA A 242 3.30 7.41 -3.38
CA ALA A 242 1.99 7.66 -3.97
C ALA A 242 2.10 8.45 -5.29
N ALA A 243 3.02 9.42 -5.38
CA ALA A 243 3.28 10.14 -6.63
C ALA A 243 3.83 9.23 -7.73
N ALA A 244 4.67 8.25 -7.39
CA ALA A 244 5.11 7.22 -8.35
C ALA A 244 3.95 6.29 -8.75
N PHE A 245 3.18 5.81 -7.77
CA PHE A 245 2.04 4.91 -7.99
C PHE A 245 0.96 5.53 -8.90
N HIS A 246 0.72 6.83 -8.78
CA HIS A 246 -0.28 7.55 -9.59
C HIS A 246 0.21 7.97 -10.98
N ALA A 247 1.50 7.81 -11.29
CA ALA A 247 2.01 8.10 -12.62
C ALA A 247 1.55 7.01 -13.60
N ASN A 248 0.88 7.41 -14.69
CA ASN A 248 0.38 6.48 -15.70
C ASN A 248 1.48 5.65 -16.37
N VAL A 249 2.72 6.14 -16.39
CA VAL A 249 3.88 5.44 -16.94
C VAL A 249 4.18 4.15 -16.15
N PHE A 250 4.07 4.21 -14.81
CA PHE A 250 4.36 3.07 -13.94
C PHE A 250 3.13 2.22 -13.66
N TYR A 251 1.93 2.83 -13.63
CA TYR A 251 0.70 2.17 -13.23
C TYR A 251 0.30 0.96 -14.10
N HIS A 252 0.64 0.97 -15.39
CA HIS A 252 0.31 -0.14 -16.30
C HIS A 252 1.38 -1.23 -16.36
N SER A 253 2.55 -1.00 -15.76
CA SER A 253 3.63 -1.99 -15.70
C SER A 253 3.53 -2.81 -14.41
N PRO A 254 3.32 -4.14 -14.49
CA PRO A 254 3.22 -4.98 -13.30
C PRO A 254 4.53 -5.03 -12.52
N GLU A 255 5.68 -4.99 -13.21
CA GLU A 255 7.00 -5.00 -12.61
C GLU A 255 7.25 -3.71 -11.81
N SER A 256 6.92 -2.56 -12.39
CA SER A 256 7.04 -1.26 -11.71
C SER A 256 6.11 -1.19 -10.49
N LEU A 257 4.85 -1.62 -10.62
CA LEU A 257 3.92 -1.68 -9.49
C LEU A 257 4.40 -2.60 -8.38
N PHE A 258 4.98 -3.75 -8.72
CA PHE A 258 5.57 -4.66 -7.75
C PHE A 258 6.68 -3.96 -6.94
N LEU A 259 7.63 -3.32 -7.62
CA LEU A 259 8.72 -2.58 -6.96
C LEU A 259 8.23 -1.43 -6.09
N ILE A 260 7.21 -0.69 -6.55
CA ILE A 260 6.57 0.38 -5.78
C ILE A 260 6.00 -0.17 -4.46
N HIS A 261 5.25 -1.27 -4.50
CA HIS A 261 4.66 -1.85 -3.29
C HIS A 261 5.72 -2.48 -2.36
N VAL A 262 6.80 -3.03 -2.93
CA VAL A 262 7.95 -3.52 -2.14
C VAL A 262 8.62 -2.39 -1.36
N CYS A 263 8.90 -1.28 -2.04
CA CYS A 263 9.40 -0.08 -1.39
C CYS A 263 8.42 0.46 -0.34
N TRP A 264 7.12 0.45 -0.65
CA TRP A 264 6.09 0.94 0.25
C TRP A 264 6.01 0.16 1.55
N PHE A 265 5.95 -1.17 1.51
CA PHE A 265 5.93 -1.93 2.76
C PHE A 265 7.27 -1.83 3.50
N THR A 266 8.38 -1.66 2.80
CA THR A 266 9.69 -1.45 3.44
C THR A 266 9.73 -0.14 4.23
N CYS A 267 9.21 0.95 3.65
CA CYS A 267 9.03 2.22 4.37
C CYS A 267 8.06 2.07 5.55
N ALA A 268 6.99 1.30 5.39
CA ALA A 268 6.03 1.06 6.47
C ALA A 268 6.60 0.20 7.60
N LEU A 269 7.49 -0.77 7.30
CA LEU A 269 8.24 -1.53 8.30
C LEU A 269 9.16 -0.60 9.11
N LEU A 270 9.89 0.30 8.45
CA LEU A 270 10.73 1.30 9.12
C LEU A 270 9.91 2.25 10.00
N GLY A 271 8.67 2.53 9.61
CA GLY A 271 7.75 3.39 10.34
C GLY A 271 6.89 2.68 11.40
N ASN A 272 7.00 1.35 11.55
CA ASN A 272 6.10 0.52 12.36
C ASN A 272 4.61 0.80 12.11
N ASP A 273 4.21 0.96 10.85
CA ASP A 273 2.83 1.25 10.45
C ASP A 273 2.08 -0.02 10.01
N ASP A 274 1.48 -0.70 11.00
CA ASP A 274 0.70 -1.92 10.84
C ASP A 274 -0.45 -1.81 9.83
N GLU A 275 -1.15 -0.68 9.80
CA GLU A 275 -2.33 -0.50 8.95
C GLU A 275 -1.92 -0.52 7.48
N THR A 276 -0.88 0.26 7.15
CA THR A 276 -0.33 0.34 5.80
C THR A 276 0.25 -1.01 5.37
N LEU A 277 0.96 -1.72 6.26
CA LEU A 277 1.47 -3.07 5.98
C LEU A 277 0.35 -4.06 5.64
N CYS A 278 -0.73 -4.06 6.43
CA CYS A 278 -1.91 -4.88 6.17
C CYS A 278 -2.54 -4.56 4.81
N ASN A 279 -2.67 -3.27 4.47
CA ASN A 279 -3.28 -2.85 3.21
C ASN A 279 -2.43 -3.24 2.00
N ILE A 280 -1.10 -3.09 2.07
CA ILE A 280 -0.17 -3.50 1.00
C ILE A 280 -0.15 -5.02 0.85
N ALA A 281 -0.11 -5.77 1.95
CA ALA A 281 -0.16 -7.23 1.91
C ALA A 281 -1.47 -7.74 1.27
N ARG A 282 -2.60 -7.07 1.56
CA ARG A 282 -3.88 -7.38 0.89
C ARG A 282 -3.85 -7.05 -0.60
N TRP A 283 -3.13 -6.01 -1.02
CA TRP A 283 -2.92 -5.72 -2.43
C TRP A 283 -2.20 -6.89 -3.13
N PHE A 284 -1.10 -7.41 -2.56
CA PHE A 284 -0.41 -8.58 -3.12
C PHE A 284 -1.33 -9.80 -3.24
N MET A 285 -2.14 -10.11 -2.21
CA MET A 285 -3.10 -11.23 -2.29
C MET A 285 -4.19 -11.02 -3.34
N LYS A 286 -4.55 -9.76 -3.62
CA LYS A 286 -5.56 -9.42 -4.61
C LYS A 286 -5.00 -9.53 -6.02
N GLU A 287 -3.79 -9.05 -6.24
CA GLU A 287 -3.12 -9.07 -7.54
C GLU A 287 -2.74 -10.51 -7.92
N TYR A 288 -2.10 -11.21 -6.99
CA TYR A 288 -1.63 -12.59 -7.11
C TYR A 288 -2.58 -13.54 -6.37
N GLN A 289 -3.81 -13.68 -6.88
CA GLN A 289 -4.82 -14.52 -6.24
C GLN A 289 -4.40 -16.00 -6.26
N PHE A 290 -4.63 -16.70 -5.15
CA PHE A 290 -4.28 -18.12 -4.94
C PHE A 290 -2.79 -18.43 -4.89
N VAL A 291 -1.92 -17.42 -4.79
CA VAL A 291 -0.49 -17.61 -4.59
C VAL A 291 -0.17 -17.67 -3.10
N THR A 292 0.42 -18.78 -2.67
CA THR A 292 0.77 -19.04 -1.26
C THR A 292 1.67 -17.97 -0.66
N ASP A 293 2.60 -17.43 -1.44
CA ASP A 293 3.56 -16.42 -0.96
C ASP A 293 2.87 -15.10 -0.55
N GLY A 294 1.71 -14.78 -1.11
CA GLY A 294 0.91 -13.64 -0.65
C GLY A 294 0.42 -13.82 0.79
N TYR A 295 0.04 -15.04 1.18
CA TYR A 295 -0.37 -15.38 2.55
C TYR A 295 0.82 -15.40 3.52
N ARG A 296 1.97 -15.92 3.06
CA ARG A 296 3.22 -15.89 3.83
C ARG A 296 3.69 -14.46 4.08
N LEU A 297 3.67 -13.62 3.04
CA LEU A 297 4.05 -12.21 3.13
C LEU A 297 3.18 -11.47 4.16
N PHE A 298 1.87 -11.66 4.15
CA PHE A 298 0.99 -11.06 5.16
C PHE A 298 1.35 -11.49 6.58
N SER A 299 1.61 -12.78 6.79
CA SER A 299 2.01 -13.30 8.10
C SER A 299 3.36 -12.71 8.54
N ALA A 300 4.33 -12.64 7.62
CA ALA A 300 5.66 -12.12 7.89
C ALA A 300 5.64 -10.62 8.23
N LEU A 301 4.95 -9.79 7.42
CA LEU A 301 4.88 -8.35 7.64
C LEU A 301 4.24 -8.00 8.99
N ASN A 302 3.16 -8.69 9.38
CA ASN A 302 2.50 -8.47 10.67
C ASN A 302 3.30 -9.04 11.87
N ARG A 303 4.24 -9.95 11.63
CA ARG A 303 5.12 -10.47 12.70
C ARG A 303 6.31 -9.56 12.96
N LEU A 304 6.78 -8.88 11.91
CA LEU A 304 7.91 -7.95 11.95
C LEU A 304 7.53 -6.59 12.53
N SER A 305 6.25 -6.20 12.42
CA SER A 305 5.77 -4.97 13.02
C SER A 305 5.48 -5.17 14.51
N ASP A 306 6.02 -4.29 15.34
CA ASP A 306 5.86 -4.31 16.80
C ASP A 306 5.00 -3.12 17.23
N THR A 307 3.68 -3.24 17.04
CA THR A 307 2.73 -2.25 17.54
C THR A 307 1.75 -2.85 18.55
N GLU A 308 1.37 -2.03 19.54
CA GLU A 308 0.47 -2.43 20.63
C GLU A 308 -0.92 -2.85 20.13
N ASN A 309 -1.40 -2.21 19.04
CA ASN A 309 -2.70 -2.49 18.42
C ASN A 309 -2.50 -3.17 17.07
N SER A 310 -2.35 -4.49 17.10
CA SER A 310 -2.15 -5.26 15.88
C SER A 310 -3.35 -5.19 14.93
N TRP A 311 -3.09 -4.78 13.68
CA TRP A 311 -4.09 -4.85 12.61
C TRP A 311 -4.27 -6.27 12.05
N TYR A 312 -3.46 -7.22 12.49
CA TYR A 312 -3.49 -8.62 12.07
C TYR A 312 -4.83 -9.30 12.36
N ASN A 313 -5.33 -9.18 13.60
CA ASN A 313 -6.56 -9.85 14.05
C ASN A 313 -7.81 -8.94 14.01
N CYS A 314 -7.72 -7.78 13.36
CA CYS A 314 -8.85 -6.85 13.27
C CYS A 314 -9.98 -7.39 12.39
N GLY A 315 -11.21 -6.91 12.62
CA GLY A 315 -12.39 -7.32 11.86
C GLY A 315 -12.24 -7.19 10.33
N PRO A 316 -11.66 -6.10 9.79
CA PRO A 316 -11.36 -5.98 8.36
C PRO A 316 -10.42 -7.07 7.83
N SER A 317 -9.31 -7.37 8.53
CA SER A 317 -8.37 -8.43 8.15
C SER A 317 -9.04 -9.79 8.18
N GLN A 318 -9.77 -10.11 9.24
CA GLN A 318 -10.53 -11.35 9.37
C GLN A 318 -11.53 -11.52 8.22
N LYS A 319 -12.35 -10.50 7.93
CA LYS A 319 -13.32 -10.54 6.82
C LYS A 319 -12.65 -10.65 5.45
N TYR A 320 -11.46 -10.06 5.29
CA TYR A 320 -10.71 -10.15 4.04
C TYR A 320 -10.19 -11.56 3.80
N ILE A 321 -9.48 -12.15 4.76
CA ILE A 321 -8.92 -13.50 4.64
C ILE A 321 -10.03 -14.55 4.52
N LEU A 322 -11.14 -14.40 5.26
CA LEU A 322 -12.31 -15.26 5.10
C LEU A 322 -12.89 -15.21 3.68
N ARG A 323 -12.89 -14.03 3.03
CA ARG A 323 -13.34 -13.92 1.64
C ARG A 323 -12.38 -14.64 0.68
N GLN A 324 -11.07 -14.60 0.93
CA GLN A 324 -10.09 -15.35 0.15
C GLN A 324 -10.30 -16.86 0.30
N LEU A 325 -10.51 -17.34 1.53
CA LEU A 325 -10.79 -18.76 1.78
C LEU A 325 -12.10 -19.21 1.11
N LYS A 326 -13.16 -18.41 1.20
CA LYS A 326 -14.41 -18.67 0.47
C LYS A 326 -14.22 -18.69 -1.04
N ALA A 327 -13.31 -17.87 -1.58
CA ALA A 327 -12.99 -17.87 -3.00
C ALA A 327 -12.33 -19.19 -3.43
N VAL A 328 -11.39 -19.70 -2.62
CA VAL A 328 -10.76 -21.01 -2.81
C VAL A 328 -11.81 -22.12 -2.70
N ASP A 329 -12.55 -22.18 -1.59
CA ASP A 329 -13.61 -23.18 -1.37
C ASP A 329 -14.61 -23.20 -2.54
N PHE A 330 -15.07 -22.02 -3.00
CA PHE A 330 -15.99 -21.91 -4.13
C PHE A 330 -15.36 -22.41 -5.45
N SER A 331 -14.07 -22.16 -5.67
CA SER A 331 -13.38 -22.63 -6.88
C SER A 331 -13.24 -24.16 -6.95
N LEU A 332 -13.13 -24.81 -5.79
CA LEU A 332 -13.01 -26.28 -5.67
C LEU A 332 -14.35 -27.01 -5.75
N LEU A 333 -15.49 -26.30 -5.65
CA LEU A 333 -16.81 -26.91 -5.81
C LEU A 333 -17.02 -27.44 -7.24
N GLY A 334 -17.76 -28.54 -7.37
CA GLY A 334 -18.20 -29.04 -8.69
C GLY A 334 -19.14 -28.06 -9.41
N ASP A 335 -19.17 -28.10 -10.74
CA ASP A 335 -19.91 -27.15 -11.58
C ASP A 335 -21.41 -27.05 -11.21
N SER A 336 -22.04 -28.18 -10.86
CA SER A 336 -23.45 -28.21 -10.44
C SER A 336 -23.70 -27.44 -9.15
N ARG A 337 -22.81 -27.54 -8.15
CA ARG A 337 -22.92 -26.82 -6.88
C ARG A 337 -22.60 -25.34 -7.06
N ARG A 338 -21.63 -25.00 -7.91
CA ARG A 338 -21.31 -23.60 -8.24
C ARG A 338 -22.48 -22.86 -8.89
N LYS A 339 -23.23 -23.52 -9.79
CA LYS A 339 -24.45 -22.95 -10.39
C LYS A 339 -25.53 -22.65 -9.34
N SER A 340 -25.70 -23.54 -8.36
CA SER A 340 -26.66 -23.34 -7.27
C SER A 340 -26.24 -22.23 -6.30
N LEU A 341 -24.94 -22.05 -6.05
CA LEU A 341 -24.38 -21.08 -5.09
C LEU A 341 -23.85 -19.82 -5.77
N PHE A 342 -24.34 -19.49 -6.96
CA PHE A 342 -23.80 -18.39 -7.78
C PHE A 342 -23.85 -17.02 -7.08
N GLN A 343 -24.84 -16.80 -6.20
CA GLN A 343 -24.97 -15.57 -5.42
C GLN A 343 -23.84 -15.40 -4.37
N GLU A 344 -23.20 -16.49 -3.96
CA GLU A 344 -22.12 -16.50 -2.97
C GLU A 344 -20.73 -16.44 -3.60
N ARG A 345 -20.63 -16.22 -4.91
CA ARG A 345 -19.34 -16.17 -5.62
C ARG A 345 -18.45 -15.06 -5.07
N ALA A 346 -17.20 -15.41 -4.76
CA ALA A 346 -16.16 -14.41 -4.56
C ALA A 346 -15.71 -13.84 -5.91
N SER A 347 -15.23 -12.59 -5.91
CA SER A 347 -14.65 -11.98 -7.10
C SER A 347 -13.30 -12.63 -7.42
N TYR A 348 -13.13 -13.10 -8.65
CA TYR A 348 -11.81 -13.47 -9.17
C TYR A 348 -11.18 -12.24 -9.83
N THR A 349 -9.93 -11.95 -9.46
CA THR A 349 -9.18 -10.80 -9.97
C THR A 349 -8.16 -11.21 -11.01
N THR A 350 -7.50 -12.36 -10.81
CA THR A 350 -6.44 -12.84 -11.70
C THR A 350 -7.04 -13.55 -12.92
N LYS A 351 -6.50 -13.22 -14.10
CA LYS A 351 -6.87 -13.80 -15.39
C LYS A 351 -5.65 -14.39 -16.08
N ASP A 352 -5.83 -15.42 -16.88
CA ASP A 352 -4.79 -15.96 -17.77
C ASP A 352 -4.56 -15.02 -18.97
N ASP A 353 -3.53 -15.32 -19.77
CA ASP A 353 -3.19 -14.56 -21.00
C ASP A 353 -4.35 -14.53 -22.01
N ASN A 354 -5.29 -15.47 -21.90
CA ASN A 354 -6.49 -15.59 -22.73
C ASN A 354 -7.71 -14.87 -22.13
N GLY A 355 -7.56 -14.20 -20.97
CA GLY A 355 -8.62 -13.48 -20.27
C GLY A 355 -9.58 -14.35 -19.45
N ASN A 356 -9.34 -15.66 -19.34
CA ASN A 356 -10.10 -16.58 -18.49
C ASN A 356 -9.71 -16.42 -17.03
N GLN A 357 -10.66 -16.65 -16.13
CA GLN A 357 -10.41 -16.57 -14.69
C GLN A 357 -9.57 -17.76 -14.21
N ILE A 358 -8.46 -17.48 -13.54
CA ILE A 358 -7.65 -18.49 -12.88
C ILE A 358 -8.40 -18.99 -11.64
N ARG A 359 -8.45 -20.31 -11.46
CA ARG A 359 -9.13 -20.97 -10.34
C ARG A 359 -8.09 -21.67 -9.48
N ALA A 360 -8.35 -21.75 -8.17
CA ALA A 360 -7.55 -22.61 -7.32
C ALA A 360 -7.80 -24.07 -7.69
N GLN A 361 -6.73 -24.86 -7.74
CA GLN A 361 -6.78 -26.29 -8.06
C GLN A 361 -6.86 -27.14 -6.79
N GLU A 362 -6.32 -26.61 -5.69
CA GLU A 362 -6.26 -27.27 -4.39
C GLU A 362 -6.49 -26.28 -3.24
N MET A 363 -6.65 -26.83 -2.03
CA MET A 363 -6.79 -26.04 -0.81
C MET A 363 -5.40 -25.70 -0.26
N ASP A 364 -5.16 -24.42 -0.03
CA ASP A 364 -3.88 -23.94 0.51
C ASP A 364 -3.82 -24.10 2.03
N VAL A 365 -2.86 -24.90 2.52
CA VAL A 365 -2.60 -25.14 3.95
C VAL A 365 -2.22 -23.85 4.67
N VAL A 366 -1.41 -22.98 4.06
CA VAL A 366 -0.99 -21.69 4.62
C VAL A 366 -2.17 -20.76 4.78
N LEU A 367 -3.10 -20.73 3.83
CA LEU A 367 -4.32 -19.92 3.94
C LEU A 367 -5.20 -20.37 5.12
N LEU A 368 -5.36 -21.68 5.29
CA LEU A 368 -6.08 -22.26 6.43
C LEU A 368 -5.40 -21.91 7.76
N MET A 369 -4.07 -22.05 7.82
CA MET A 369 -3.28 -21.71 9.00
C MET A 369 -3.36 -20.22 9.32
N LEU A 370 -3.19 -19.35 8.33
CA LEU A 370 -3.28 -17.90 8.48
C LEU A 370 -4.64 -17.49 9.07
N TYR A 371 -5.74 -17.99 8.52
CA TYR A 371 -7.06 -17.67 9.05
C TYR A 371 -7.27 -18.24 10.45
N GLY A 372 -6.80 -19.47 10.70
CA GLY A 372 -6.81 -20.08 12.03
C GLY A 372 -6.03 -19.26 13.07
N HIS A 373 -4.85 -18.75 12.71
CA HIS A 373 -4.03 -17.88 13.58
C HIS A 373 -4.68 -16.52 13.83
N ILE A 374 -5.34 -15.91 12.84
CA ILE A 374 -6.12 -14.67 13.02
C ILE A 374 -7.23 -14.89 14.06
N LEU A 375 -7.98 -15.99 13.94
CA LEU A 375 -9.05 -16.33 14.90
C LEU A 375 -8.48 -16.64 16.29
N TYR A 376 -7.37 -17.36 16.35
CA TYR A 376 -6.66 -17.68 17.58
C TYR A 376 -6.18 -16.40 18.29
N ALA A 377 -5.55 -15.47 17.58
CA ALA A 377 -5.15 -14.16 18.10
C ALA A 377 -6.35 -13.33 18.54
N GLY A 378 -7.49 -13.45 17.85
CA GLY A 378 -8.78 -12.89 18.28
C GLY A 378 -9.43 -13.62 19.46
N LYS A 379 -8.70 -14.50 20.15
CA LYS A 379 -9.15 -15.36 21.27
C LYS A 379 -10.39 -16.18 20.92
N SER A 380 -10.63 -16.47 19.64
CA SER A 380 -11.79 -17.22 19.14
C SER A 380 -11.47 -18.71 19.03
N TYR A 381 -10.89 -19.30 20.09
CA TYR A 381 -10.36 -20.67 20.06
C TYR A 381 -11.39 -21.74 19.66
N ALA A 382 -12.67 -21.55 20.03
CA ALA A 382 -13.77 -22.45 19.65
C ALA A 382 -14.08 -22.48 18.15
N TYR A 383 -13.56 -21.49 17.40
CA TYR A 383 -13.62 -21.42 15.93
C TYR A 383 -12.31 -21.86 15.26
N ALA A 384 -11.32 -22.28 16.05
CA ALA A 384 -10.07 -22.86 15.60
C ALA A 384 -9.95 -24.36 15.93
N VAL A 385 -10.82 -24.88 16.81
CA VAL A 385 -10.74 -26.21 17.41
C VAL A 385 -12.12 -26.85 17.55
N SER A 386 -12.22 -28.14 17.20
CA SER A 386 -13.44 -28.94 17.28
C SER A 386 -13.69 -29.39 18.71
N THR A 387 -14.86 -29.06 19.26
CA THR A 387 -15.38 -29.71 20.47
C THR A 387 -16.39 -30.77 20.07
N SER A 388 -16.13 -32.02 20.42
CA SER A 388 -16.89 -33.21 20.01
C SER A 388 -18.32 -33.29 20.58
N GLU A 389 -18.85 -32.22 21.18
CA GLU A 389 -20.10 -32.24 21.95
C GLU A 389 -21.01 -31.06 21.64
N ARG A 390 -20.97 -30.49 20.43
CA ARG A 390 -22.11 -29.67 20.00
C ARG A 390 -23.31 -30.61 19.81
N PRO A 391 -24.42 -30.45 20.55
CA PRO A 391 -25.57 -31.31 20.39
C PRO A 391 -26.10 -31.18 18.97
N ILE A 392 -26.18 -32.30 18.26
CA ILE A 392 -26.75 -32.43 16.92
C ILE A 392 -28.24 -31.97 16.89
N GLN A 393 -28.87 -31.79 18.04
CA GLN A 393 -30.29 -31.44 18.18
C GLN A 393 -30.66 -29.99 17.80
N GLY A 394 -29.70 -29.08 17.64
CA GLY A 394 -29.97 -27.73 17.11
C GLY A 394 -29.88 -27.62 15.58
N LEU A 395 -29.35 -28.66 14.90
CA LEU A 395 -28.96 -28.56 13.49
C LEU A 395 -30.16 -28.51 12.53
N ALA A 396 -31.34 -28.99 12.92
CA ALA A 396 -32.47 -29.17 11.98
C ALA A 396 -33.21 -27.88 11.60
N ALA A 397 -33.15 -26.81 12.39
CA ALA A 397 -33.98 -25.61 12.15
C ALA A 397 -33.34 -24.56 11.22
N ASP A 398 -32.01 -24.53 11.11
CA ASP A 398 -31.26 -23.48 10.40
C ASP A 398 -30.65 -23.94 9.05
N TYR A 399 -31.14 -25.05 8.49
CA TYR A 399 -30.77 -25.53 7.15
C TYR A 399 -31.19 -24.61 5.99
N ARG A 400 -31.89 -23.50 6.25
CA ARG A 400 -32.25 -22.53 5.19
C ARG A 400 -31.07 -21.65 4.74
N ASN A 401 -30.01 -21.57 5.55
CA ASN A 401 -28.78 -20.86 5.19
C ASN A 401 -27.65 -21.90 5.02
N GLY A 402 -27.61 -22.55 3.85
CA GLY A 402 -26.68 -23.64 3.49
C GLY A 402 -25.18 -23.35 3.60
N LEU A 403 -24.79 -22.16 4.07
CA LEU A 403 -23.42 -21.74 4.34
C LEU A 403 -22.95 -22.11 5.75
N LEU A 404 -23.85 -22.41 6.70
CA LEU A 404 -23.47 -22.62 8.11
C LEU A 404 -22.88 -24.01 8.44
N LEU A 405 -23.08 -25.01 7.57
CA LEU A 405 -22.49 -26.35 7.72
C LEU A 405 -21.06 -26.46 7.14
N ILE A 406 -20.66 -25.50 6.30
CA ILE A 406 -19.29 -25.36 5.75
C ILE A 406 -18.46 -24.39 6.61
N LEU A 407 -19.12 -23.68 7.55
CA LEU A 407 -18.52 -22.85 8.61
C LEU A 407 -18.02 -23.69 9.82
N ASN A 408 -17.54 -24.91 9.58
CA ASN A 408 -16.89 -25.70 10.63
C ASN A 408 -15.57 -25.03 11.02
N ALA A 409 -15.57 -24.56 12.25
CA ALA A 409 -14.54 -24.03 13.15
C ALA A 409 -13.15 -24.71 13.17
N ASP A 410 -12.77 -25.49 12.17
CA ASP A 410 -11.71 -26.48 12.28
C ASP A 410 -10.59 -26.22 11.27
N TYR A 411 -10.18 -24.96 11.07
CA TYR A 411 -9.18 -24.60 10.05
C TYR A 411 -7.84 -25.32 10.26
N PHE A 412 -7.40 -25.48 11.51
CA PHE A 412 -6.18 -26.24 11.80
C PHE A 412 -6.35 -27.76 11.57
N LEU A 413 -7.54 -28.34 11.81
CA LEU A 413 -7.78 -29.76 11.50
C LEU A 413 -7.92 -29.98 9.99
N ARG A 414 -8.53 -29.03 9.26
CA ARG A 414 -8.53 -29.03 7.79
C ARG A 414 -7.09 -28.99 7.27
N ALA A 415 -6.25 -28.14 7.85
CA ALA A 415 -4.84 -28.07 7.52
C ALA A 415 -4.11 -29.39 7.85
N LEU A 416 -4.39 -30.00 9.01
CA LEU A 416 -3.83 -31.30 9.41
C LEU A 416 -4.24 -32.44 8.48
N ALA A 417 -5.48 -32.43 7.97
CA ALA A 417 -5.95 -33.42 7.02
C ALA A 417 -5.24 -33.33 5.66
N LEU A 418 -4.76 -32.14 5.29
CA LEU A 418 -4.00 -31.89 4.07
C LEU A 418 -2.50 -32.15 4.26
N ASP A 419 -1.93 -31.73 5.39
CA ASP A 419 -0.52 -31.93 5.75
C ASP A 419 -0.39 -32.45 7.20
N PRO A 420 -0.53 -33.78 7.41
CA PRO A 420 -0.46 -34.37 8.75
C PRO A 420 0.96 -34.39 9.33
N THR A 421 1.97 -34.16 8.48
CA THR A 421 3.39 -34.18 8.89
C THR A 421 3.86 -32.85 9.45
N ASN A 422 3.10 -31.78 9.21
CA ASN A 422 3.49 -30.44 9.60
C ASN A 422 3.51 -30.26 11.12
N VAL A 423 4.70 -29.97 11.64
CA VAL A 423 4.95 -29.77 13.07
C VAL A 423 4.22 -28.52 13.59
N MET A 424 4.13 -27.45 12.80
CA MET A 424 3.49 -26.19 13.22
C MET A 424 1.96 -26.30 13.32
N ILE A 425 1.34 -27.16 12.50
CA ILE A 425 -0.09 -27.44 12.58
C ILE A 425 -0.41 -28.13 13.91
N LYS A 426 0.36 -29.17 14.25
CA LYS A 426 0.23 -29.90 15.52
C LYS A 426 0.41 -28.97 16.72
N PHE A 427 1.43 -28.11 16.68
CA PHE A 427 1.66 -27.13 17.73
C PHE A 427 0.50 -26.13 17.86
N SER A 428 0.00 -25.60 16.75
CA SER A 428 -1.12 -24.66 16.75
C SER A 428 -2.42 -25.30 17.27
N LEU A 429 -2.66 -26.58 16.92
CA LEU A 429 -3.76 -27.37 17.49
C LEU A 429 -3.59 -27.53 19.00
N ALA A 430 -2.41 -27.95 19.45
CA ALA A 430 -2.11 -28.13 20.87
C ALA A 430 -2.43 -26.86 21.67
N LEU A 431 -1.89 -25.71 21.25
CA LEU A 431 -2.17 -24.43 21.90
C LEU A 431 -3.65 -24.04 21.83
N GLY A 432 -4.30 -24.28 20.69
CA GLY A 432 -5.74 -24.06 20.53
C GLY A 432 -6.58 -24.82 21.56
N TYR A 433 -6.33 -26.12 21.71
CA TYR A 433 -7.01 -26.98 22.69
C TYR A 433 -6.71 -26.55 24.13
N LEU A 434 -5.42 -26.33 24.47
CA LEU A 434 -5.01 -25.95 25.83
C LEU A 434 -5.61 -24.60 26.24
N HIS A 435 -5.53 -23.57 25.39
CA HIS A 435 -6.12 -22.27 25.69
C HIS A 435 -7.64 -22.28 25.69
N TYR A 436 -8.27 -23.13 24.86
CA TYR A 436 -9.71 -23.30 24.92
C TYR A 436 -10.15 -23.96 26.23
N ALA A 437 -9.48 -25.02 26.69
CA ALA A 437 -9.78 -25.68 27.96
C ALA A 437 -9.68 -24.75 29.19
N LEU A 438 -8.82 -23.73 29.14
CA LEU A 438 -8.68 -22.74 30.19
C LEU A 438 -9.81 -21.68 30.21
N LYS A 439 -10.69 -21.65 29.19
CA LYS A 439 -11.85 -20.76 29.19
C LYS A 439 -12.94 -21.25 30.14
N ARG A 440 -13.67 -20.28 30.72
CA ARG A 440 -14.82 -20.55 31.60
C ARG A 440 -15.90 -21.42 30.92
N GLN A 441 -16.11 -21.22 29.62
CA GLN A 441 -17.15 -21.86 28.80
C GLN A 441 -16.73 -23.20 28.19
N ALA A 442 -15.57 -23.76 28.56
CA ALA A 442 -15.15 -25.07 28.06
C ALA A 442 -15.89 -26.18 28.82
N ASP A 443 -16.70 -26.94 28.09
CA ASP A 443 -17.32 -28.18 28.54
C ASP A 443 -16.30 -29.32 28.46
N ASN A 444 -16.37 -30.30 29.36
CA ASN A 444 -15.45 -31.45 29.37
C ASN A 444 -13.96 -31.10 29.25
N ARG A 445 -13.52 -30.13 30.07
CA ARG A 445 -12.16 -29.57 30.08
C ARG A 445 -11.05 -30.61 30.10
N HIS A 446 -11.19 -31.66 30.92
CA HIS A 446 -10.19 -32.71 31.01
C HIS A 446 -9.99 -33.44 29.67
N HIS A 447 -11.06 -33.69 28.92
CA HIS A 447 -10.98 -34.30 27.60
C HIS A 447 -10.26 -33.40 26.60
N ILE A 448 -10.60 -32.11 26.58
CA ILE A 448 -9.98 -31.09 25.71
C ILE A 448 -8.49 -30.94 26.05
N LEU A 449 -8.12 -30.94 27.33
CA LEU A 449 -6.73 -30.91 27.77
C LEU A 449 -5.96 -32.15 27.28
N MET A 450 -6.56 -33.33 27.38
CA MET A 450 -5.94 -34.57 26.88
C MET A 450 -5.69 -34.49 25.37
N GLN A 451 -6.63 -33.95 24.60
CA GLN A 451 -6.45 -33.72 23.15
C GLN A 451 -5.31 -32.73 22.87
N GLY A 452 -5.26 -31.61 23.60
CA GLY A 452 -4.19 -30.62 23.45
C GLY A 452 -2.81 -31.17 23.79
N LEU A 453 -2.71 -31.94 24.88
CA LEU A 453 -1.46 -32.60 25.28
C LEU A 453 -1.02 -33.68 24.29
N ALA A 454 -1.95 -34.43 23.70
CA ALA A 454 -1.61 -35.41 22.68
C ALA A 454 -0.92 -34.76 21.47
N PHE A 455 -1.50 -33.68 20.93
CA PHE A 455 -0.87 -32.93 19.83
C PHE A 455 0.44 -32.27 20.23
N LEU A 456 0.57 -31.79 21.47
CA LEU A 456 1.81 -31.22 21.98
C LEU A 456 2.94 -32.25 22.05
N LEU A 457 2.64 -33.46 22.52
CA LEU A 457 3.63 -34.55 22.61
C LEU A 457 4.00 -35.08 21.22
N GLU A 458 3.06 -35.14 20.27
CA GLU A 458 3.40 -35.44 18.89
C GLU A 458 4.30 -34.37 18.26
N TYR A 459 4.04 -33.08 18.54
CA TYR A 459 4.92 -31.98 18.13
C TYR A 459 6.32 -32.17 18.73
N TYR A 460 6.40 -32.47 20.02
CA TYR A 460 7.65 -32.70 20.74
C TYR A 460 8.44 -33.86 20.12
N ASP A 461 7.81 -35.01 19.89
CA ASP A 461 8.45 -36.17 19.27
C ASP A 461 8.97 -35.87 17.86
N CYS A 462 8.26 -35.06 17.08
CA CYS A 462 8.71 -34.64 15.76
C CYS A 462 9.94 -33.72 15.85
N ARG A 463 9.94 -32.74 16.76
CA ARG A 463 11.07 -31.82 16.97
C ARG A 463 12.30 -32.52 17.54
N GLN A 464 12.13 -33.49 18.45
CA GLN A 464 13.23 -34.26 19.01
C GLN A 464 13.97 -35.11 17.95
N ARG A 465 13.28 -35.50 16.87
CA ARG A 465 13.88 -36.20 15.73
C ARG A 465 14.62 -35.27 14.76
N SER A 466 14.50 -33.94 14.92
CA SER A 466 15.21 -32.98 14.08
C SER A 466 16.73 -33.10 14.25
N SER A 467 17.49 -32.74 13.22
CA SER A 467 18.95 -32.67 13.29
C SER A 467 19.45 -31.41 14.01
N ARG A 468 18.62 -30.36 14.09
CA ARG A 468 19.01 -29.06 14.65
C ARG A 468 18.83 -29.03 16.16
N SER A 469 19.86 -28.61 16.87
CA SER A 469 19.83 -28.47 18.34
C SER A 469 18.81 -27.42 18.79
N SER A 470 18.72 -26.28 18.07
CA SER A 470 17.76 -25.21 18.36
C SER A 470 16.30 -25.68 18.34
N GLU A 471 15.94 -26.54 17.38
CA GLU A 471 14.57 -27.09 17.28
C GLU A 471 14.23 -28.06 18.42
N LYS A 472 15.23 -28.78 18.96
CA LYS A 472 15.06 -29.62 20.15
C LYS A 472 14.91 -28.78 21.41
N GLN A 473 15.71 -27.72 21.51
CA GLN A 473 15.65 -26.76 22.59
C GLN A 473 14.29 -26.04 22.63
N GLU A 474 13.78 -25.61 21.47
CA GLU A 474 12.43 -25.06 21.28
C GLU A 474 11.36 -26.01 21.83
N ALA A 475 11.46 -27.31 21.51
CA ALA A 475 10.49 -28.29 21.96
C ALA A 475 10.50 -28.49 23.49
N GLU A 476 11.67 -28.54 24.10
CA GLU A 476 11.82 -28.62 25.57
C GLU A 476 11.18 -27.40 26.24
N TYR A 477 11.49 -26.19 25.74
CA TYR A 477 10.91 -24.95 26.26
C TYR A 477 9.38 -24.93 26.11
N ASN A 478 8.85 -25.27 24.93
CA ASN A 478 7.42 -25.21 24.65
C ASN A 478 6.61 -26.19 25.50
N VAL A 479 7.13 -27.41 25.74
CA VAL A 479 6.49 -28.37 26.65
C VAL A 479 6.55 -27.88 28.10
N ALA A 480 7.68 -27.35 28.54
CA ALA A 480 7.80 -26.73 29.86
C ALA A 480 6.78 -25.61 30.05
N HIS A 481 6.66 -24.74 29.05
CA HIS A 481 5.73 -23.62 29.06
C HIS A 481 4.26 -24.06 29.06
N ALA A 482 3.91 -25.12 28.34
CA ALA A 482 2.58 -25.70 28.40
C ALA A 482 2.25 -26.25 29.80
N TYR A 483 3.18 -26.97 30.44
CA TYR A 483 2.97 -27.44 31.81
C TYR A 483 2.88 -26.28 32.82
N HIS A 484 3.72 -25.27 32.67
CA HIS A 484 3.67 -24.06 33.47
C HIS A 484 2.31 -23.35 33.32
N LEU A 485 1.82 -23.18 32.08
CA LEU A 485 0.51 -22.60 31.78
C LEU A 485 -0.65 -23.37 32.47
N LEU A 486 -0.54 -24.69 32.59
CA LEU A 486 -1.52 -25.53 33.29
C LEU A 486 -1.35 -25.57 34.81
N GLY A 487 -0.33 -24.89 35.36
CA GLY A 487 0.00 -24.91 36.79
C GLY A 487 0.74 -26.18 37.25
N LEU A 488 1.20 -27.03 36.33
CA LEU A 488 1.93 -28.27 36.61
C LEU A 488 3.44 -27.98 36.76
N THR A 489 3.79 -27.14 37.72
CA THR A 489 5.14 -26.58 37.88
C THR A 489 6.23 -27.64 38.06
N HIS A 490 5.94 -28.70 38.82
CA HIS A 490 6.86 -29.82 39.03
C HIS A 490 7.21 -30.59 37.74
N LEU A 491 6.31 -30.58 36.74
CA LEU A 491 6.59 -31.14 35.42
C LEU A 491 7.31 -30.13 34.53
N ALA A 492 7.05 -28.82 34.69
CA ALA A 492 7.68 -27.78 33.89
C ALA A 492 9.19 -27.62 34.18
N ILE A 493 9.57 -27.61 35.46
CA ILE A 493 10.95 -27.38 35.91
C ILE A 493 11.99 -28.25 35.18
N PRO A 494 11.87 -29.60 35.14
CA PRO A 494 12.89 -30.44 34.50
C PRO A 494 13.02 -30.20 33.00
N TYR A 495 11.96 -29.76 32.30
CA TYR A 495 12.05 -29.40 30.88
C TYR A 495 12.80 -28.08 30.68
N TYR A 496 12.54 -27.07 31.53
CA TYR A 496 13.32 -25.83 31.49
C TYR A 496 14.80 -26.05 31.84
N GLU A 497 15.11 -26.90 32.82
CA GLU A 497 16.49 -27.25 33.17
C GLU A 497 17.22 -27.94 32.00
N ARG A 498 16.53 -28.83 31.25
CA ARG A 498 17.09 -29.42 30.02
C ARG A 498 17.35 -28.38 28.94
N CYS A 499 16.44 -27.42 28.74
CA CYS A 499 16.62 -26.32 27.80
C CYS A 499 17.90 -25.49 28.11
N LEU A 500 18.14 -25.18 29.39
CA LEU A 500 19.36 -24.49 29.84
C LEU A 500 20.62 -25.33 29.63
N ALA A 501 20.55 -26.64 29.93
CA ALA A 501 21.67 -27.55 29.71
C ALA A 501 22.06 -27.69 28.23
N MET A 502 21.08 -27.65 27.32
CA MET A 502 21.33 -27.70 25.87
C MET A 502 22.07 -26.47 25.36
N SER A 503 21.74 -25.26 25.85
CA SER A 503 22.48 -24.03 25.50
C SER A 503 23.93 -24.08 25.99
N ALA A 504 24.15 -24.55 27.23
CA ALA A 504 25.51 -24.71 27.78
C ALA A 504 26.37 -25.67 26.96
N ALA A 505 25.78 -26.71 26.35
CA ALA A 505 26.48 -27.64 25.46
C ALA A 505 26.74 -27.04 24.07
N ALA A 506 25.77 -26.30 23.51
CA ALA A 506 25.87 -25.70 22.17
C ALA A 506 26.94 -24.58 22.07
N GLN A 507 27.15 -23.82 23.15
CA GLN A 507 28.22 -22.80 23.21
C GLN A 507 29.64 -23.36 23.02
N VAL A 508 29.81 -24.69 23.15
CA VAL A 508 31.11 -25.38 22.99
C VAL A 508 31.36 -25.81 21.54
N GLU A 509 30.32 -25.95 20.70
CA GLU A 509 30.43 -26.65 19.41
C GLU A 509 30.20 -25.78 18.14
N GLU A 510 29.52 -24.63 18.19
CA GLU A 510 29.24 -23.81 16.99
C GLU A 510 29.57 -22.31 17.17
N SER A 511 30.61 -21.83 16.46
CA SER A 511 30.98 -20.41 16.31
C SER A 511 30.52 -19.79 14.99
N GLY A 512 29.54 -20.39 14.30
CA GLY A 512 29.07 -19.93 12.99
C GLY A 512 27.55 -19.95 12.92
N CYS A 513 26.95 -18.77 12.75
CA CYS A 513 25.51 -18.46 12.76
C CYS A 513 24.95 -18.20 14.17
N ARG A 514 24.28 -17.05 14.35
CA ARG A 514 23.46 -16.75 15.52
C ARG A 514 22.34 -17.79 15.60
N ALA A 515 22.57 -18.90 16.28
CA ALA A 515 21.50 -19.82 16.64
C ALA A 515 20.55 -19.06 17.58
N GLU A 516 19.23 -19.14 17.29
CA GLU A 516 18.21 -18.66 18.22
C GLU A 516 18.30 -19.51 19.50
N ASP A 517 18.80 -18.91 20.59
CA ASP A 517 18.93 -19.56 21.89
C ASP A 517 17.80 -19.09 22.80
N ILE A 518 17.01 -20.04 23.31
CA ILE A 518 15.82 -19.80 24.14
C ILE A 518 16.16 -19.96 25.64
N ALA A 519 17.45 -20.06 25.98
CA ALA A 519 17.89 -20.23 27.37
C ALA A 519 17.52 -19.05 28.27
N GLN A 520 17.55 -17.81 27.76
CA GLN A 520 17.21 -16.63 28.56
C GLN A 520 15.73 -16.64 28.95
N GLU A 521 14.85 -16.99 28.01
CA GLU A 521 13.42 -17.14 28.24
C GLU A 521 13.11 -18.29 29.20
N ALA A 522 13.84 -19.41 29.09
CA ALA A 522 13.73 -20.55 30.00
C ALA A 522 14.18 -20.18 31.43
N ALA A 523 15.31 -19.46 31.57
CA ALA A 523 15.83 -18.98 32.83
C ALA A 523 14.86 -18.01 33.50
N PHE A 524 14.29 -17.07 32.73
CA PHE A 524 13.28 -16.13 33.23
C PHE A 524 12.01 -16.86 33.72
N ALA A 525 11.54 -17.86 32.97
CA ALA A 525 10.40 -18.67 33.39
C ALA A 525 10.69 -19.45 34.70
N LEU A 526 11.89 -20.04 34.83
CA LEU A 526 12.31 -20.73 36.05
C LEU A 526 12.47 -19.79 37.25
N GLN A 527 13.07 -18.62 37.05
CA GLN A 527 13.20 -17.59 38.08
C GLN A 527 11.82 -17.25 38.67
N ASN A 528 10.84 -17.01 37.80
CA ASN A 528 9.47 -16.72 38.22
C ASN A 528 8.82 -17.89 38.98
N LEU A 529 9.05 -19.13 38.54
CA LEU A 529 8.56 -20.32 39.24
C LEU A 529 9.16 -20.45 40.65
N TRP A 530 10.48 -20.29 40.79
CA TRP A 530 11.15 -20.38 42.08
C TRP A 530 10.74 -19.24 43.02
N ALA A 531 10.64 -18.01 42.50
CA ALA A 531 10.14 -16.87 43.25
C ALA A 531 8.69 -17.08 43.74
N ALA A 532 7.80 -17.58 42.87
CA ALA A 532 6.41 -17.89 43.24
C ALA A 532 6.30 -19.02 44.28
N SER A 533 7.24 -19.97 44.28
CA SER A 533 7.33 -21.03 45.29
C SER A 533 7.92 -20.57 46.63
N GLY A 534 8.46 -19.35 46.71
CA GLY A 534 9.12 -18.78 47.88
C GLY A 534 10.62 -19.12 48.00
N ASN A 535 11.19 -19.87 47.05
CA ASN A 535 12.62 -20.18 47.01
C ASN A 535 13.41 -19.07 46.29
N MET A 536 13.70 -17.99 47.01
CA MET A 536 14.43 -16.84 46.46
C MET A 536 15.90 -17.13 46.18
N GLU A 537 16.52 -18.06 46.92
CA GLU A 537 17.92 -18.43 46.72
C GLU A 537 18.16 -19.01 45.32
N LYS A 538 17.32 -19.97 44.90
CA LYS A 538 17.38 -20.54 43.54
C LYS A 538 17.02 -19.53 42.47
N ALA A 539 16.04 -18.67 42.73
CA ALA A 539 15.69 -17.61 41.78
C ALA A 539 16.88 -16.66 41.55
N TRP A 540 17.61 -16.30 42.61
CA TRP A 540 18.81 -15.48 42.53
C TRP A 540 19.93 -16.18 41.75
N GLU A 541 20.21 -17.46 42.05
CA GLU A 541 21.24 -18.25 41.35
C GLU A 541 21.00 -18.31 39.83
N ILE A 542 19.76 -18.57 39.40
CA ILE A 542 19.41 -18.60 37.98
C ILE A 542 19.58 -17.22 37.35
N THR A 543 19.21 -16.15 38.07
CA THR A 543 19.33 -14.78 37.60
C THR A 543 20.78 -14.42 37.34
N GLU A 544 21.67 -14.65 38.33
CA GLU A 544 23.09 -14.35 38.22
C GLU A 544 23.78 -15.12 37.09
N LYS A 545 23.35 -16.36 36.85
CA LYS A 545 23.98 -17.24 35.87
C LYS A 545 23.55 -16.95 34.43
N TRP A 546 22.27 -16.65 34.20
CA TRP A 546 21.69 -16.63 32.84
C TRP A 546 21.08 -15.30 32.40
N LEU A 547 20.68 -14.42 33.35
CA LEU A 547 19.91 -13.21 33.04
C LEU A 547 20.71 -11.91 33.21
N VAL A 548 21.96 -11.98 33.70
CA VAL A 548 22.83 -10.80 33.80
C VAL A 548 23.45 -10.51 32.43
N VAL A 549 23.12 -9.33 31.89
CA VAL A 549 23.80 -8.78 30.70
C VAL A 549 25.23 -8.42 31.11
N ARG A 550 26.22 -9.06 30.51
CA ARG A 550 27.65 -8.80 30.75
C ARG A 550 28.26 -7.92 29.68
#